data_AF-A0A517MVZ4-F1
#
_entry.id   AF-A0A517MVZ4-F1
#
_cell.length_a   1.000
_cell.length_b   1.000
_cell.length_c   1.000
_cell.angle_alpha   90.00
_cell.angle_beta   90.00
_cell.angle_gamma   90.00
#
_symmetry.space_group_name_H-M   'P 1'
#
loop_
_entity.id
_entity.type
_entity.pdbx_description
1 polymer ?
#
loop_
_entity_poly.entity_id
_entity_poly.type
_entity_poly.pdbx_seq_one_letter_code
_entity_poly.pdbx_strand_id
1 'polypeptide(L)'
;MLIFVVVVFLLSVLTGKKDPSNSQPTQQQVSTHQPVPEQVADPSPKVVEKPTIKLPPVTIKTTTSTTTNNVVIETVPEPDPSYRTWSSRNGKFTTLARLLDFNDESALLLKHEPQKLLTIPLSYLSEADANYLKANTQEVVEGKVIGFADGDTVTLYQEDRTIHKIRLQGIDTPEKGQDYATQASKALKKMLLRQNVRVRWVKKDNYGRILGNIFTEDAWVNLAMIRDGWAWHYTEYSDDLDLVQAERDAREAKRGLWADPNKPVSPWDHRARQKHLQAQRRIEATRRETTNSTTYRAPVMRYWLNTSTNARHNSTRKHFNNTKEGRMSTGSEGKACGICGG
;
A
#
# COMPACT_ATOMS: atom_id res chain seq x y z
N MET A 1 57.93 41.47 0.14
CA MET A 1 56.96 41.50 1.27
C MET A 1 55.90 40.46 0.94
N LEU A 2 56.01 39.15 1.21
CA LEU A 2 56.14 38.44 2.50
C LEU A 2 55.25 39.09 3.57
N ILE A 3 54.22 38.44 4.13
CA ILE A 3 54.27 37.21 4.94
C ILE A 3 52.92 36.44 4.90
N PHE A 4 53.02 35.12 4.77
CA PHE A 4 51.98 34.11 5.05
C PHE A 4 51.82 33.93 6.57
N VAL A 5 50.59 33.80 7.08
CA VAL A 5 50.35 33.32 8.46
C VAL A 5 49.80 31.90 8.40
N VAL A 6 50.64 30.97 8.85
CA VAL A 6 50.35 29.58 9.17
C VAL A 6 50.09 29.50 10.68
N VAL A 7 49.02 28.85 11.11
CA VAL A 7 48.84 28.45 12.51
C VAL A 7 48.85 26.92 12.57
N VAL A 8 49.94 26.41 13.14
CA VAL A 8 50.15 25.03 13.60
C VAL A 8 49.73 24.97 15.07
N PHE A 9 48.99 23.95 15.48
CA PHE A 9 48.95 23.53 16.88
C PHE A 9 49.33 22.05 17.01
N LEU A 10 50.30 21.82 17.90
CA LEU A 10 51.04 20.60 18.17
C LEU A 10 50.27 19.62 19.09
N LEU A 11 50.57 18.34 18.93
CA LEU A 11 50.36 17.25 19.91
C LEU A 11 51.43 17.25 21.02
N SER A 12 51.05 16.77 22.22
CA SER A 12 51.85 15.92 23.16
C SER A 12 50.92 15.47 24.30
N VAL A 13 50.49 14.21 24.42
CA VAL A 13 51.16 12.99 24.95
C VAL A 13 51.47 13.06 26.47
N LEU A 14 50.92 12.11 27.24
CA LEU A 14 51.57 11.22 28.25
C LEU A 14 50.48 10.49 29.08
N THR A 15 50.16 9.22 28.76
CA THR A 15 50.60 7.95 29.42
C THR A 15 49.97 7.61 30.77
N GLY A 16 49.34 6.43 30.87
CA GLY A 16 49.01 5.77 32.14
C GLY A 16 48.26 4.44 31.99
N LYS A 17 49.00 3.32 31.84
CA LYS A 17 48.51 1.92 31.88
C LYS A 17 47.96 1.55 33.28
N LYS A 18 46.87 0.75 33.34
CA LYS A 18 46.78 -0.56 34.04
C LYS A 18 45.33 -1.10 34.09
N ASP A 19 45.10 -2.20 33.38
CA ASP A 19 44.19 -3.30 33.79
C ASP A 19 44.88 -4.10 34.93
N PRO A 20 44.18 -4.80 35.86
CA PRO A 20 43.32 -5.95 35.52
C PRO A 20 42.15 -6.32 36.49
N SER A 21 41.41 -7.36 36.07
CA SER A 21 40.56 -8.28 36.87
C SER A 21 39.16 -7.78 37.25
N ASN A 22 38.11 -8.32 36.62
CA ASN A 22 37.41 -9.56 36.97
C ASN A 22 36.41 -9.39 38.12
N SER A 23 35.14 -9.17 37.79
CA SER A 23 33.98 -9.64 38.55
C SER A 23 32.70 -9.33 37.77
N GLN A 24 32.17 -10.35 37.08
CA GLN A 24 30.77 -10.36 36.65
C GLN A 24 29.87 -10.55 37.89
N PRO A 25 28.79 -9.78 38.06
CA PRO A 25 27.68 -10.20 38.89
C PRO A 25 26.73 -11.05 38.05
N THR A 26 26.57 -12.29 38.48
CA THR A 26 25.52 -13.24 38.12
C THR A 26 24.15 -12.59 38.23
N GLN A 27 23.48 -12.31 37.10
CA GLN A 27 22.04 -12.07 37.09
C GLN A 27 21.33 -13.38 36.73
N GLN A 28 20.58 -13.87 37.71
CA GLN A 28 19.64 -14.98 37.58
C GLN A 28 18.65 -14.68 36.44
N GLN A 29 18.62 -15.55 35.44
CA GLN A 29 17.52 -15.59 34.47
C GLN A 29 16.26 -16.05 35.19
N VAL A 30 15.39 -15.10 35.53
CA VAL A 30 13.99 -15.39 35.84
C VAL A 30 13.28 -15.60 34.50
N SER A 31 13.05 -16.88 34.18
CA SER A 31 12.17 -17.28 33.07
C SER A 31 10.75 -16.83 33.39
N THR A 32 10.34 -15.68 32.82
CA THR A 32 8.94 -15.31 32.73
C THR A 32 8.43 -15.77 31.37
N HIS A 33 7.64 -16.83 31.38
CA HIS A 33 6.87 -17.27 30.22
C HIS A 33 5.75 -16.25 30.00
N GLN A 34 5.98 -15.25 29.13
CA GLN A 34 4.89 -14.43 28.61
C GLN A 34 4.12 -15.27 27.58
N PRO A 35 2.79 -15.37 27.68
CA PRO A 35 2.00 -16.04 26.65
C PRO A 35 2.09 -15.24 25.35
N VAL A 36 2.35 -15.95 24.25
CA VAL A 36 2.25 -15.43 22.89
C VAL A 36 0.83 -14.89 22.69
N PRO A 37 0.64 -13.63 22.24
CA PRO A 37 -0.69 -13.16 21.92
C PRO A 37 -1.22 -13.97 20.73
N GLU A 38 -2.32 -14.67 20.97
CA GLU A 38 -3.12 -15.36 19.98
C GLU A 38 -3.46 -14.36 18.87
N GLN A 39 -3.01 -14.65 17.63
CA GLN A 39 -3.41 -13.87 16.47
C GLN A 39 -4.91 -14.07 16.25
N VAL A 40 -5.69 -13.13 16.79
CA VAL A 40 -7.11 -13.01 16.47
C VAL A 40 -7.20 -12.81 14.96
N ALA A 41 -7.73 -13.82 14.28
CA ALA A 41 -8.08 -13.72 12.87
C ALA A 41 -9.02 -12.53 12.68
N ASP A 42 -8.60 -11.60 11.83
CA ASP A 42 -9.37 -10.43 11.41
C ASP A 42 -10.76 -10.91 10.93
N PRO A 43 -11.87 -10.41 11.51
CA PRO A 43 -13.20 -10.79 11.03
C PRO A 43 -13.32 -10.39 9.57
N SER A 44 -13.61 -11.40 8.73
CA SER A 44 -13.85 -11.25 7.30
C SER A 44 -14.70 -9.99 7.03
N PRO A 45 -14.27 -9.07 6.15
CA PRO A 45 -15.12 -7.94 5.80
C PRO A 45 -16.41 -8.51 5.20
N LYS A 46 -17.53 -8.22 5.85
CA LYS A 46 -18.87 -8.51 5.32
C LYS A 46 -18.90 -7.99 3.89
N VAL A 47 -19.29 -8.85 2.96
CA VAL A 47 -19.58 -8.48 1.57
C VAL A 47 -20.76 -7.52 1.63
N VAL A 48 -20.46 -6.23 1.72
CA VAL A 48 -21.41 -5.18 1.35
C VAL A 48 -21.32 -5.11 -0.17
N GLU A 49 -22.41 -5.47 -0.84
CA GLU A 49 -22.52 -5.30 -2.29
C GLU A 49 -22.21 -3.82 -2.62
N LYS A 50 -21.10 -3.61 -3.33
CA LYS A 50 -20.64 -2.29 -3.74
C LYS A 50 -21.67 -1.71 -4.72
N PRO A 51 -22.18 -0.49 -4.53
CA PRO A 51 -22.94 0.18 -5.59
C PRO A 51 -21.99 0.34 -6.76
N THR A 52 -22.27 -0.36 -7.86
CA THR A 52 -21.60 -0.13 -9.12
C THR A 52 -22.08 1.23 -9.62
N ILE A 53 -21.29 2.29 -9.41
CA ILE A 53 -21.45 3.49 -10.23
C ILE A 53 -20.99 3.08 -11.63
N LYS A 54 -21.94 2.61 -12.44
CA LYS A 54 -21.77 2.60 -13.89
C LYS A 54 -21.55 4.06 -14.26
N LEU A 55 -20.37 4.39 -14.77
CA LEU A 55 -20.20 5.61 -15.55
C LEU A 55 -21.37 5.63 -16.54
N PRO A 56 -22.25 6.64 -16.52
CA PRO A 56 -23.35 6.67 -17.47
C PRO A 56 -22.74 6.65 -18.87
N PRO A 57 -23.29 5.84 -19.81
CA PRO A 57 -22.89 5.98 -21.20
C PRO A 57 -23.18 7.42 -21.59
N VAL A 58 -22.15 8.14 -22.02
CA VAL A 58 -22.33 9.42 -22.69
C VAL A 58 -23.21 9.13 -23.90
N THR A 59 -24.48 9.53 -23.78
CA THR A 59 -25.41 9.49 -24.89
C THR A 59 -24.94 10.58 -25.83
N ILE A 60 -24.15 10.22 -26.84
CA ILE A 60 -23.96 11.06 -28.01
C ILE A 60 -25.33 11.09 -28.68
N LYS A 61 -26.15 12.09 -28.33
CA LYS A 61 -27.29 12.45 -29.17
C LYS A 61 -26.69 13.04 -30.43
N THR A 62 -26.63 12.23 -31.49
CA THR A 62 -26.41 12.71 -32.85
C THR A 62 -27.58 13.62 -33.18
N THR A 63 -27.41 14.92 -33.01
CA THR A 63 -28.38 15.92 -33.46
C THR A 63 -28.24 16.05 -34.97
N THR A 64 -29.12 15.37 -35.71
CA THR A 64 -29.47 15.77 -37.07
C THR A 64 -29.92 17.23 -37.05
N SER A 65 -29.25 18.04 -37.86
CA SER A 65 -29.54 19.45 -38.06
C SER A 65 -30.97 19.64 -38.60
N THR A 66 -31.81 20.32 -37.82
CA THR A 66 -32.93 21.09 -38.36
C THR A 66 -32.77 22.51 -37.85
N THR A 67 -32.63 23.43 -38.80
CA THR A 67 -32.59 24.88 -38.63
C THR A 67 -33.71 25.35 -37.72
N THR A 68 -33.39 26.06 -36.64
CA THR A 68 -33.89 27.40 -36.27
C THR A 68 -33.35 27.75 -34.87
N ASN A 69 -32.55 28.82 -34.80
CA ASN A 69 -32.17 29.62 -33.62
C ASN A 69 -32.29 28.95 -32.24
N ASN A 70 -31.22 28.28 -31.79
CA ASN A 70 -31.00 27.98 -30.38
C ASN A 70 -29.55 28.29 -30.03
N VAL A 71 -29.35 29.36 -29.28
CA VAL A 71 -28.09 29.66 -28.60
C VAL A 71 -27.91 28.59 -27.52
N VAL A 72 -26.95 27.68 -27.75
CA VAL A 72 -26.49 26.75 -26.70
C VAL A 72 -25.67 27.57 -25.74
N ILE A 73 -26.26 27.97 -24.62
CA ILE A 73 -25.51 28.49 -23.48
C ILE A 73 -24.80 27.27 -22.88
N GLU A 74 -23.55 27.07 -23.26
CA GLU A 74 -22.67 26.11 -22.63
C GLU A 74 -22.47 26.58 -21.18
N THR A 75 -23.15 25.95 -20.23
CA THR A 75 -22.95 26.25 -18.82
C THR A 75 -21.56 25.78 -18.45
N VAL A 76 -20.62 26.72 -18.33
CA VAL A 76 -19.29 26.47 -17.76
C VAL A 76 -19.51 25.82 -16.39
N PRO A 77 -18.97 24.61 -16.14
CA PRO A 77 -19.11 23.99 -14.83
C PRO A 77 -18.56 24.96 -13.78
N GLU A 78 -19.35 25.25 -12.75
CA GLU A 78 -18.92 26.06 -11.61
C GLU A 78 -17.58 25.52 -11.09
N PRO A 79 -16.59 26.38 -10.83
CA PRO A 79 -15.29 25.94 -10.36
C PRO A 79 -15.47 25.16 -9.05
N ASP A 80 -14.66 24.13 -8.85
CA ASP A 80 -14.59 23.37 -7.59
C ASP A 80 -14.65 24.34 -6.39
N PRO A 81 -15.51 24.10 -5.37
CA PRO A 81 -15.69 25.02 -4.23
C PRO A 81 -14.39 25.30 -3.44
N SER A 82 -13.33 24.52 -3.67
CA SER A 82 -11.99 24.77 -3.14
C SER A 82 -11.24 25.91 -3.84
N TYR A 83 -11.68 26.33 -5.04
CA TYR A 83 -11.16 27.50 -5.73
C TYR A 83 -11.84 28.77 -5.23
N ARG A 84 -11.03 29.81 -5.02
CA ARG A 84 -11.50 31.14 -4.64
C ARG A 84 -10.68 32.22 -5.33
N THR A 85 -11.23 33.43 -5.38
CA THR A 85 -10.49 34.59 -5.87
C THR A 85 -9.54 35.07 -4.78
N TRP A 86 -8.24 35.01 -5.07
CA TRP A 86 -7.16 35.59 -4.28
C TRP A 86 -6.87 36.99 -4.77
N SER A 87 -6.46 37.86 -3.87
CA SER A 87 -6.24 39.28 -4.18
C SER A 87 -4.98 39.82 -3.51
N SER A 88 -4.30 40.73 -4.20
CA SER A 88 -3.22 41.49 -3.59
C SER A 88 -3.76 42.50 -2.57
N ARG A 89 -2.93 42.89 -1.60
CA ARG A 89 -3.28 43.88 -0.56
C ARG A 89 -3.81 45.21 -1.13
N ASN A 90 -3.31 45.62 -2.29
CA ASN A 90 -3.74 46.83 -2.99
C ASN A 90 -4.86 46.61 -4.01
N GLY A 91 -5.41 45.38 -4.11
CA GLY A 91 -6.49 45.00 -5.02
C GLY A 91 -6.12 45.00 -6.51
N LYS A 92 -4.87 45.29 -6.88
CA LYS A 92 -4.45 45.42 -8.29
C LYS A 92 -4.28 44.09 -9.01
N PHE A 93 -4.11 43.00 -8.27
CA PHE A 93 -3.99 41.65 -8.82
C PHE A 93 -5.02 40.75 -8.19
N THR A 94 -5.72 39.99 -9.02
CA THR A 94 -6.59 38.89 -8.57
C THR A 94 -6.33 37.65 -9.39
N THR A 95 -6.55 36.47 -8.78
CA THR A 95 -6.48 35.19 -9.49
C THR A 95 -7.44 34.19 -8.87
N LEU A 96 -8.12 33.41 -9.72
CA LEU A 96 -8.89 32.24 -9.28
C LEU A 96 -7.91 31.09 -9.04
N ALA A 97 -7.80 30.64 -7.80
CA ALA A 97 -6.85 29.58 -7.42
C ALA A 97 -7.31 28.82 -6.17
N ARG A 98 -6.81 27.60 -6.02
CA ARG A 98 -6.97 26.76 -4.83
C ARG A 98 -5.75 26.88 -3.92
N LEU A 99 -5.96 26.94 -2.61
CA LEU A 99 -4.86 26.83 -1.64
C LEU A 99 -4.35 25.39 -1.61
N LEU A 100 -3.06 25.20 -1.90
CA LEU A 100 -2.41 23.89 -1.74
C LEU A 100 -1.66 23.79 -0.43
N ASP A 101 -0.89 24.83 -0.09
CA ASP A 101 -0.02 24.85 1.08
C ASP A 101 0.33 26.29 1.47
N PHE A 102 0.85 26.50 2.68
CA PHE A 102 1.43 27.78 3.09
C PHE A 102 2.37 27.59 4.29
N ASN A 103 3.28 28.54 4.44
CA ASN A 103 4.15 28.69 5.61
C ASN A 103 4.12 30.15 6.07
N ASP A 104 5.01 30.52 6.99
CA ASP A 104 5.06 31.87 7.55
C ASP A 104 5.46 32.95 6.53
N GLU A 105 6.01 32.56 5.37
CA GLU A 105 6.54 33.48 4.36
C GLU A 105 5.64 33.58 3.12
N SER A 106 5.03 32.47 2.69
CA SER A 106 4.29 32.39 1.43
C SER A 106 3.16 31.36 1.42
N ALA A 107 2.22 31.56 0.50
CA ALA A 107 1.17 30.61 0.15
C ALA A 107 1.43 30.00 -1.23
N LEU A 108 1.30 28.69 -1.34
CA LEU A 108 1.35 27.94 -2.58
C LEU A 108 -0.09 27.71 -3.09
N LEU A 109 -0.37 28.25 -4.27
CA LEU A 109 -1.69 28.21 -4.90
C LEU A 109 -1.64 27.44 -6.22
N LEU A 110 -2.69 26.68 -6.52
CA LEU A 110 -2.92 26.12 -7.86
C LEU A 110 -3.88 27.03 -8.61
N LYS A 111 -3.37 27.74 -9.63
CA LYS A 111 -4.20 28.57 -10.51
C LYS A 111 -5.17 27.68 -11.30
N HIS A 112 -6.43 28.10 -11.43
CA HIS A 112 -7.44 27.35 -12.19
C HIS A 112 -7.02 27.20 -13.66
N GLU A 113 -6.72 28.32 -14.33
CA GLU A 113 -6.38 28.32 -15.76
C GLU A 113 -5.24 29.31 -16.11
N PRO A 114 -4.14 28.83 -16.73
CA PRO A 114 -3.76 27.42 -16.83
C PRO A 114 -3.45 26.83 -15.45
N GLN A 115 -3.58 25.51 -15.28
CA GLN A 115 -3.16 24.79 -14.07
C GLN A 115 -1.66 24.99 -13.82
N LYS A 116 -1.34 25.98 -13.01
CA LYS A 116 0.02 26.43 -12.71
C LYS A 116 0.14 26.76 -11.23
N LEU A 117 1.25 26.35 -10.63
CA LEU A 117 1.60 26.70 -9.27
C LEU A 117 2.05 28.15 -9.17
N LEU A 118 1.55 28.85 -8.14
CA LEU A 118 1.88 30.21 -7.81
C LEU A 118 2.33 30.27 -6.35
N THR A 119 3.57 30.69 -6.11
CA THR A 119 4.07 30.98 -4.76
C THR A 119 3.89 32.48 -4.50
N ILE A 120 3.02 32.83 -3.57
CA ILE A 120 2.65 34.22 -3.27
C ILE A 120 3.16 34.57 -1.86
N PRO A 121 4.04 35.57 -1.70
CA PRO A 121 4.46 36.02 -0.37
C PRO A 121 3.25 36.49 0.45
N LEU A 122 3.19 36.13 1.74
CA LEU A 122 2.04 36.49 2.59
C LEU A 122 1.87 38.00 2.73
N SER A 123 2.96 38.78 2.64
CA SER A 123 2.92 40.24 2.64
C SER A 123 2.14 40.85 1.47
N TYR A 124 2.01 40.10 0.36
CA TYR A 124 1.29 40.53 -0.83
C TYR A 124 -0.20 40.27 -0.74
N LEU A 125 -0.65 39.35 0.13
CA LEU A 125 -2.05 38.97 0.24
C LEU A 125 -2.90 40.05 0.91
N SER A 126 -4.18 40.11 0.51
CA SER A 126 -5.19 40.88 1.21
C SER A 126 -5.38 40.38 2.65
N GLU A 127 -5.97 41.22 3.51
CA GLU A 127 -6.27 40.83 4.89
C GLU A 127 -7.28 39.66 4.94
N ALA A 128 -8.27 39.66 4.04
CA ALA A 128 -9.23 38.56 3.91
C ALA A 128 -8.54 37.24 3.56
N ASP A 129 -7.60 37.27 2.61
CA ASP A 129 -6.84 36.09 2.20
C ASP A 129 -5.90 35.61 3.30
N ALA A 130 -5.26 36.51 4.04
CA ALA A 130 -4.44 36.16 5.19
C ALA A 130 -5.26 35.51 6.32
N ASN A 131 -6.49 35.99 6.57
CA ASN A 131 -7.39 35.39 7.55
C ASN A 131 -7.90 34.01 7.12
N TYR A 132 -8.14 33.82 5.82
CA TYR A 132 -8.48 32.52 5.26
C TYR A 132 -7.36 31.49 5.51
N LEU A 133 -6.09 31.84 5.30
CA LEU A 133 -4.97 30.94 5.59
C LEU A 133 -4.98 30.45 7.05
N LYS A 134 -5.17 31.37 8.01
CA LYS A 134 -5.23 31.03 9.44
C LYS A 134 -6.34 30.03 9.76
N ALA A 135 -7.50 30.16 9.10
CA ALA A 135 -8.63 29.25 9.26
C ALA A 135 -8.41 27.87 8.60
N ASN A 136 -7.43 27.75 7.71
CA ASN A 136 -7.17 26.56 6.89
C ASN A 136 -5.81 25.89 7.18
N THR A 137 -5.29 26.08 8.39
CA THR A 137 -4.09 25.40 8.90
C THR A 137 -4.29 23.88 8.89
N GLN A 138 -3.26 23.14 8.48
CA GLN A 138 -3.23 21.67 8.57
C GLN A 138 -1.92 21.21 9.18
N GLU A 139 -1.90 19.95 9.61
CA GLU A 139 -0.68 19.28 10.05
C GLU A 139 0.32 19.16 8.90
N VAL A 140 1.58 19.45 9.22
CA VAL A 140 2.68 19.47 8.27
C VAL A 140 3.85 18.66 8.83
N VAL A 141 4.49 17.90 7.96
CA VAL A 141 5.82 17.33 8.22
C VAL A 141 6.77 17.81 7.14
N GLU A 142 7.89 18.38 7.55
CA GLU A 142 8.99 18.75 6.66
C GLU A 142 10.18 17.83 6.85
N GLY A 143 10.84 17.49 5.76
CA GLY A 143 12.07 16.74 5.84
C GLY A 143 12.65 16.39 4.50
N LYS A 144 13.73 15.61 4.55
CA LYS A 144 14.45 15.15 3.36
C LYS A 144 13.95 13.79 2.94
N VAL A 145 13.66 13.62 1.66
CA VAL A 145 13.33 12.30 1.11
C VAL A 145 14.61 11.46 1.01
N ILE A 146 14.63 10.33 1.74
CA ILE A 146 15.78 9.43 1.84
C ILE A 146 15.53 8.04 1.25
N GLY A 147 14.27 7.68 0.97
CA GLY A 147 13.93 6.34 0.48
C GLY A 147 12.63 6.31 -0.30
N PHE A 148 12.48 5.25 -1.10
CA PHE A 148 11.32 4.98 -1.95
C PHE A 148 10.96 3.51 -1.78
N ALA A 149 9.72 3.22 -1.39
CA ALA A 149 9.23 1.84 -1.31
C ALA A 149 8.70 1.36 -2.66
N ASP A 150 7.94 2.21 -3.36
CA ASP A 150 7.28 1.94 -4.64
C ASP A 150 6.99 3.26 -5.40
N GLY A 151 5.93 3.31 -6.21
CA GLY A 151 5.53 4.48 -6.99
C GLY A 151 4.70 5.52 -6.24
N ASP A 152 4.26 5.26 -5.01
CA ASP A 152 3.44 6.19 -4.22
C ASP A 152 3.84 6.27 -2.75
N THR A 153 4.90 5.59 -2.34
CA THR A 153 5.35 5.58 -0.94
C THR A 153 6.83 5.96 -0.81
N VAL A 154 7.11 6.98 0.00
CA VAL A 154 8.46 7.49 0.29
C VAL A 154 8.80 7.43 1.79
N THR A 155 10.10 7.50 2.08
CA THR A 155 10.62 7.65 3.44
C THR A 155 11.21 9.05 3.61
N LEU A 156 10.70 9.79 4.58
CA LEU A 156 11.09 11.14 4.94
C LEU A 156 11.92 11.12 6.23
N TYR A 157 13.00 11.89 6.26
CA TYR A 157 13.88 12.05 7.42
C TYR A 157 13.88 13.50 7.87
N GLN A 158 13.65 13.74 9.17
CA GLN A 158 13.70 15.06 9.79
C GLN A 158 15.02 15.27 10.54
N GLU A 159 15.35 16.53 10.83
CA GLU A 159 16.62 16.89 11.50
C GLU A 159 16.74 16.31 12.91
N ASP A 160 15.60 16.13 13.60
CA ASP A 160 15.49 15.48 14.91
C ASP A 160 15.68 13.96 14.89
N ARG A 161 16.06 13.40 13.73
CA ARG A 161 16.28 11.97 13.45
C ARG A 161 15.01 11.13 13.40
N THR A 162 13.83 11.76 13.38
CA THR A 162 12.58 11.02 13.15
C THR A 162 12.46 10.60 11.68
N ILE A 163 11.86 9.42 11.48
CA ILE A 163 11.63 8.84 10.16
C ILE A 163 10.13 8.63 9.98
N HIS A 164 9.59 9.18 8.90
CA HIS A 164 8.19 9.00 8.52
C HIS A 164 8.10 8.24 7.20
N LYS A 165 7.15 7.31 7.13
CA LYS A 165 6.73 6.75 5.84
C LYS A 165 5.52 7.54 5.35
N ILE A 166 5.61 8.07 4.14
CA ILE A 166 4.56 8.88 3.53
C ILE A 166 4.00 8.10 2.35
N ARG A 167 2.70 7.84 2.33
CA ARG A 167 1.97 7.38 1.16
C ARG A 167 1.24 8.56 0.55
N LEU A 168 1.41 8.76 -0.75
CA LEU A 168 0.79 9.85 -1.49
C LEU A 168 -0.73 9.68 -1.46
N GLN A 169 -1.41 10.67 -0.88
CA GLN A 169 -2.86 10.72 -0.78
C GLN A 169 -3.53 10.85 -2.16
N GLY A 170 -4.66 10.17 -2.32
CA GLY A 170 -5.54 10.29 -3.50
C GLY A 170 -5.04 9.60 -4.76
N ILE A 171 -3.86 8.98 -4.72
CA ILE A 171 -3.30 8.28 -5.87
C ILE A 171 -2.94 6.83 -5.53
N ASP A 172 -2.85 5.99 -6.55
CA ASP A 172 -2.35 4.63 -6.42
C ASP A 172 -1.49 4.29 -7.64
N THR A 173 -0.37 3.61 -7.41
CA THR A 173 0.58 3.27 -8.49
C THR A 173 0.65 1.76 -8.74
N PRO A 174 1.12 1.31 -9.93
CA PRO A 174 1.22 -0.12 -10.19
C PRO A 174 2.12 -0.81 -9.16
N GLU A 175 1.63 -1.95 -8.66
CA GLU A 175 2.28 -2.74 -7.62
C GLU A 175 3.61 -3.34 -8.09
N LYS A 176 4.51 -3.67 -7.16
CA LYS A 176 5.75 -4.37 -7.53
C LYS A 176 5.44 -5.66 -8.30
N GLY A 177 6.01 -5.80 -9.49
CA GLY A 177 5.79 -6.94 -10.40
C GLY A 177 4.60 -6.78 -11.35
N GLN A 178 3.83 -5.71 -11.21
CA GLN A 178 2.84 -5.27 -12.18
C GLN A 178 3.51 -4.49 -13.32
N ASP A 179 2.88 -4.49 -14.50
CA ASP A 179 3.30 -3.64 -15.60
C ASP A 179 3.39 -2.17 -15.16
N TYR A 180 4.40 -1.47 -15.68
CA TYR A 180 4.69 -0.05 -15.41
C TYR A 180 5.12 0.32 -13.97
N ALA A 181 5.17 -0.62 -13.03
CA ALA A 181 5.56 -0.35 -11.64
C ALA A 181 6.96 0.27 -11.51
N THR A 182 7.91 -0.21 -12.32
CA THR A 182 9.29 0.32 -12.33
C THR A 182 9.34 1.75 -12.86
N GLN A 183 8.52 2.07 -13.87
CA GLN A 183 8.45 3.38 -14.49
C GLN A 183 7.82 4.39 -13.55
N ALA A 184 6.73 4.02 -12.87
CA ALA A 184 6.09 4.85 -11.85
C ALA A 184 7.06 5.16 -10.69
N SER A 185 7.75 4.15 -10.16
CA SER A 185 8.75 4.35 -9.11
C SER A 185 9.92 5.24 -9.56
N LYS A 186 10.39 5.08 -10.81
CA LYS A 186 11.41 5.96 -11.40
C LYS A 186 10.93 7.41 -11.54
N ALA A 187 9.67 7.62 -11.93
CA ALA A 187 9.08 8.94 -12.05
C ALA A 187 9.03 9.66 -10.69
N LEU A 188 8.51 8.98 -9.66
CA LEU A 188 8.47 9.52 -8.29
C LEU A 188 9.90 9.83 -7.78
N LYS A 189 10.85 8.92 -8.01
CA LYS A 189 12.25 9.14 -7.64
C LYS A 189 12.85 10.35 -8.35
N LYS A 190 12.56 10.54 -9.64
CA LYS A 190 13.05 11.71 -10.39
C LYS A 190 12.53 13.03 -9.78
N MET A 191 11.29 13.04 -9.30
CA MET A 191 10.67 14.22 -8.69
C MET A 191 11.21 14.53 -7.29
N LEU A 192 11.60 13.51 -6.51
CA LEU A 192 11.84 13.67 -5.08
C LEU A 192 13.24 13.32 -4.58
N LEU A 193 14.11 12.74 -5.42
CA LEU A 193 15.40 12.24 -4.95
C LEU A 193 16.23 13.35 -4.30
N ARG A 194 16.51 13.17 -3.01
CA ARG A 194 17.31 14.09 -2.17
C ARG A 194 16.72 15.50 -2.03
N GLN A 195 15.44 15.69 -2.34
CA GLN A 195 14.75 16.96 -2.11
C GLN A 195 14.28 17.07 -0.66
N ASN A 196 14.28 18.30 -0.16
CA ASN A 196 13.50 18.66 1.02
C ASN A 196 12.07 18.95 0.58
N VAL A 197 11.09 18.41 1.30
CA VAL A 197 9.69 18.52 0.94
C VAL A 197 8.85 18.91 2.15
N ARG A 198 7.72 19.55 1.87
CA ARG A 198 6.65 19.77 2.83
C ARG A 198 5.53 18.77 2.55
N VAL A 199 5.07 18.08 3.58
CA VAL A 199 3.99 17.09 3.50
C VAL A 199 2.81 17.59 4.30
N ARG A 200 1.70 17.96 3.63
CA ARG A 200 0.43 18.20 4.31
C ARG A 200 -0.33 16.90 4.47
N TRP A 201 -0.84 16.64 5.66
CA TRP A 201 -1.48 15.37 5.95
C TRP A 201 -2.62 15.52 6.96
N VAL A 202 -3.51 14.52 6.99
CA VAL A 202 -4.69 14.54 7.87
C VAL A 202 -4.75 13.30 8.77
N LYS A 203 -4.28 12.16 8.29
CA LYS A 203 -4.34 10.90 9.03
C LYS A 203 -3.19 9.95 8.70
N LYS A 204 -3.00 8.97 9.57
CA LYS A 204 -2.18 7.79 9.28
C LYS A 204 -3.07 6.63 8.83
N ASP A 205 -2.54 5.75 7.99
CA ASP A 205 -3.21 4.50 7.65
C ASP A 205 -2.96 3.41 8.69
N ASN A 206 -3.58 2.23 8.50
CA ASN A 206 -3.47 1.08 9.40
C ASN A 206 -2.04 0.51 9.48
N TYR A 207 -1.15 0.89 8.56
CA TYR A 207 0.27 0.51 8.56
C TYR A 207 1.15 1.57 9.23
N GLY A 208 0.55 2.62 9.79
CA GLY A 208 1.26 3.73 10.43
C GLY A 208 1.91 4.71 9.46
N ARG A 209 1.62 4.62 8.15
CA ARG A 209 2.11 5.57 7.15
C ARG A 209 1.28 6.84 7.22
N ILE A 210 1.92 7.99 7.09
CA ILE A 210 1.23 9.26 6.89
C ILE A 210 0.60 9.25 5.50
N LEU A 211 -0.69 9.55 5.40
CA LEU A 211 -1.37 9.81 4.12
C LEU A 211 -1.31 11.32 3.86
N GLY A 212 -0.55 11.72 2.83
CA GLY A 212 -0.29 13.14 2.62
C GLY A 212 -0.09 13.57 1.17
N ASN A 213 -0.22 14.88 0.97
CA ASN A 213 0.15 15.59 -0.24
C ASN A 213 1.58 16.10 -0.08
N ILE A 214 2.45 15.75 -1.03
CA ILE A 214 3.86 16.17 -1.01
C ILE A 214 4.04 17.38 -1.93
N PHE A 215 4.63 18.43 -1.37
CA PHE A 215 4.96 19.66 -2.07
C PHE A 215 6.48 19.87 -2.10
N THR A 216 6.99 20.16 -3.27
CA THR A 216 8.33 20.75 -3.50
C THR A 216 8.15 22.23 -3.80
N GLU A 217 9.25 22.95 -4.04
CA GLU A 217 9.21 24.35 -4.49
C GLU A 217 8.38 24.53 -5.78
N ASP A 218 8.46 23.55 -6.69
CA ASP A 218 7.93 23.65 -8.05
C ASP A 218 6.76 22.71 -8.35
N ALA A 219 6.35 21.85 -7.41
CA ALA A 219 5.39 20.79 -7.71
C ALA A 219 4.54 20.35 -6.51
N TRP A 220 3.25 20.11 -6.79
CA TRP A 220 2.44 19.17 -6.04
C TRP A 220 2.64 17.79 -6.66
N VAL A 221 3.37 16.93 -5.96
CA VAL A 221 3.89 15.67 -6.53
C VAL A 221 2.79 14.67 -6.83
N ASN A 222 1.73 14.61 -6.01
CA ASN A 222 0.61 13.71 -6.23
C ASN A 222 -0.08 14.02 -7.58
N LEU A 223 -0.38 15.29 -7.83
CA LEU A 223 -0.94 15.76 -9.10
C LEU A 223 0.02 15.50 -10.26
N ALA A 224 1.31 15.78 -10.10
CA ALA A 224 2.30 15.55 -11.14
C ALA A 224 2.38 14.07 -11.55
N MET A 225 2.30 13.14 -10.58
CA MET A 225 2.30 11.70 -10.86
C MET A 225 1.10 11.27 -11.71
N ILE A 226 -0.09 11.80 -11.45
CA ILE A 226 -1.28 11.54 -12.28
C ILE A 226 -1.17 12.21 -13.64
N ARG A 227 -0.82 13.51 -13.66
CA ARG A 227 -0.73 14.32 -14.89
C ARG A 227 0.27 13.74 -15.89
N ASP A 228 1.37 13.17 -15.40
CA ASP A 228 2.41 12.55 -16.23
C ASP A 228 2.07 11.08 -16.57
N GLY A 229 0.92 10.57 -16.08
CA GLY A 229 0.37 9.26 -16.39
C GLY A 229 1.04 8.12 -15.64
N TRP A 230 1.58 8.33 -14.45
CA TRP A 230 2.29 7.30 -13.65
C TRP A 230 1.50 6.77 -12.46
N ALA A 231 0.34 7.33 -12.19
CA ALA A 231 -0.58 6.90 -11.14
C ALA A 231 -2.03 6.97 -11.61
N TRP A 232 -2.89 6.21 -10.96
CA TRP A 232 -4.35 6.34 -11.05
C TRP A 232 -4.86 7.29 -9.96
N HIS A 233 -5.94 8.03 -10.25
CA HIS A 233 -6.74 8.64 -9.18
C HIS A 233 -7.46 7.54 -8.41
N TYR A 234 -7.26 7.51 -7.09
CA TYR A 234 -7.86 6.48 -6.26
C TYR A 234 -9.23 6.94 -5.74
N THR A 235 -10.24 6.84 -6.62
CA THR A 235 -11.60 7.39 -6.40
C THR A 235 -12.33 6.84 -5.17
N GLU A 236 -11.92 5.68 -4.64
CA GLU A 236 -12.48 5.14 -3.40
C GLU A 236 -12.11 5.97 -2.16
N TYR A 237 -11.01 6.73 -2.23
CA TYR A 237 -10.46 7.47 -1.09
C TYR A 237 -10.20 8.95 -1.39
N SER A 238 -10.53 9.43 -2.58
CA SER A 238 -10.38 10.83 -2.97
C SER A 238 -11.39 11.21 -4.04
N ASP A 239 -11.99 12.38 -3.86
CA ASP A 239 -12.90 13.08 -4.77
C ASP A 239 -12.28 14.39 -5.29
N ASP A 240 -10.96 14.56 -5.14
CA ASP A 240 -10.23 15.77 -5.55
C ASP A 240 -10.34 15.97 -7.08
N LEU A 241 -11.01 17.04 -7.48
CA LEU A 241 -11.36 17.28 -8.89
C LEU A 241 -10.12 17.62 -9.74
N ASP A 242 -9.04 18.16 -9.16
CA ASP A 242 -7.81 18.39 -9.89
C ASP A 242 -7.14 17.06 -10.28
N LEU A 243 -7.21 16.04 -9.41
CA LEU A 243 -6.71 14.70 -9.72
C LEU A 243 -7.55 14.01 -10.79
N VAL A 244 -8.89 14.14 -10.72
CA VAL A 244 -9.81 13.63 -11.75
C VAL A 244 -9.47 14.24 -13.12
N GLN A 245 -9.34 15.56 -13.15
CA GLN A 245 -9.04 16.32 -14.36
C GLN A 245 -7.66 15.93 -14.93
N ALA A 246 -6.64 15.85 -14.07
CA ALA A 246 -5.30 15.44 -14.48
C ALA A 246 -5.25 14.02 -15.05
N GLU A 247 -6.02 13.07 -14.50
CA GLU A 247 -6.07 11.70 -15.04
C GLU A 247 -6.74 11.69 -16.41
N ARG A 248 -7.84 12.43 -16.58
CA ARG A 248 -8.52 12.60 -17.87
C ARG A 248 -7.55 13.10 -18.93
N ASP A 249 -6.81 14.16 -18.62
CA ASP A 249 -5.87 14.79 -19.54
C ASP A 249 -4.68 13.86 -19.84
N ALA A 250 -4.20 13.11 -18.86
CA ALA A 250 -3.15 12.11 -19.07
C ALA A 250 -3.61 10.97 -19.98
N ARG A 251 -4.87 10.52 -19.86
CA ARG A 251 -5.48 9.49 -20.71
C ARG A 251 -5.65 9.98 -22.15
N GLU A 252 -6.21 11.17 -22.33
CA GLU A 252 -6.39 11.77 -23.65
C GLU A 252 -5.06 11.99 -24.36
N ALA A 253 -4.06 12.47 -23.63
CA ALA A 253 -2.70 12.67 -24.13
C ALA A 253 -1.87 11.37 -24.21
N LYS A 254 -2.43 10.21 -23.86
CA LYS A 254 -1.78 8.89 -23.88
C LYS A 254 -0.43 8.86 -23.16
N ARG A 255 -0.34 9.52 -22.00
CA ARG A 255 0.90 9.60 -21.20
C ARG A 255 1.08 8.37 -20.32
N GLY A 256 2.34 7.95 -20.14
CA GLY A 256 2.71 6.91 -19.19
C GLY A 256 1.91 5.61 -19.35
N LEU A 257 1.16 5.24 -18.31
CA LEU A 257 0.24 4.10 -18.25
C LEU A 257 -0.73 4.05 -19.44
N TRP A 258 -1.11 5.21 -19.96
CA TRP A 258 -2.13 5.39 -21.01
C TRP A 258 -1.58 5.30 -22.43
N ALA A 259 -0.27 5.10 -22.60
CA ALA A 259 0.35 4.98 -23.92
C ALA A 259 -0.17 3.77 -24.72
N ASP A 260 -0.52 2.68 -24.01
CA ASP A 260 -1.18 1.51 -24.58
C ASP A 260 -2.54 1.34 -23.88
N PRO A 261 -3.68 1.59 -24.53
CA PRO A 261 -4.99 1.56 -23.87
C PRO A 261 -5.42 0.17 -23.37
N ASN A 262 -4.78 -0.91 -23.83
CA ASN A 262 -5.19 -2.28 -23.51
C ASN A 262 -4.39 -2.92 -22.37
N LYS A 263 -3.28 -2.30 -21.94
CA LYS A 263 -2.40 -2.83 -20.90
C LYS A 263 -2.66 -2.38 -19.47
N PRO A 264 -3.00 -1.11 -19.17
CA PRO A 264 -3.04 -0.66 -17.80
C PRO A 264 -4.18 -1.33 -17.05
N VAL A 265 -3.83 -2.15 -16.07
CA VAL A 265 -4.77 -2.64 -15.07
C VAL A 265 -4.53 -1.85 -13.80
N SER A 266 -5.58 -1.36 -13.15
CA SER A 266 -5.45 -0.63 -11.89
C SER A 266 -4.79 -1.48 -10.79
N PRO A 267 -4.19 -0.87 -9.74
CA PRO A 267 -3.52 -1.62 -8.69
C PRO A 267 -4.54 -2.38 -7.83
N TRP A 268 -5.73 -1.82 -7.59
CA TRP A 268 -6.80 -2.52 -6.86
C TRP A 268 -7.32 -3.74 -7.62
N ASP A 269 -7.48 -3.66 -8.94
CA ASP A 269 -7.87 -4.83 -9.76
C ASP A 269 -6.74 -5.86 -9.82
N HIS A 270 -5.49 -5.41 -9.90
CA HIS A 270 -4.33 -6.30 -9.81
C HIS A 270 -4.29 -7.04 -8.46
N ARG A 271 -4.43 -6.33 -7.34
CA ARG A 271 -4.49 -6.91 -5.98
C ARG A 271 -5.65 -7.92 -5.85
N ALA A 272 -6.83 -7.59 -6.37
CA ALA A 272 -8.00 -8.49 -6.36
C ALA A 272 -7.73 -9.79 -7.14
N ARG A 273 -7.13 -9.69 -8.34
CA ARG A 273 -6.75 -10.87 -9.14
C ARG A 273 -5.73 -11.75 -8.42
N GLN A 274 -4.70 -11.16 -7.81
CA GLN A 274 -3.70 -11.93 -7.06
C GLN A 274 -4.32 -12.67 -5.87
N LYS A 275 -5.20 -12.02 -5.11
CA LYS A 275 -5.92 -12.66 -4.00
C LYS A 275 -6.75 -13.85 -4.47
N HIS A 276 -7.45 -13.71 -5.60
CA HIS A 276 -8.23 -14.80 -6.19
C HIS A 276 -7.35 -15.99 -6.61
N LEU A 277 -6.24 -15.74 -7.31
CA LEU A 277 -5.31 -16.79 -7.72
C LEU A 277 -4.69 -17.50 -6.51
N GLN A 278 -4.36 -16.77 -5.45
CA GLN A 278 -3.86 -17.37 -4.21
C GLN A 278 -4.91 -18.26 -3.54
N ALA A 279 -6.17 -17.83 -3.49
CA ALA A 279 -7.27 -18.64 -2.96
C ALA A 279 -7.45 -19.95 -3.76
N GLN A 280 -7.44 -19.87 -5.10
CA GLN A 280 -7.52 -21.05 -5.96
C GLN A 280 -6.36 -22.02 -5.73
N ARG A 281 -5.13 -21.51 -5.61
CA ARG A 281 -3.94 -22.33 -5.32
C ARG A 281 -4.05 -23.04 -3.96
N ARG A 282 -4.60 -22.37 -2.95
CA ARG A 282 -4.84 -22.98 -1.63
C ARG A 282 -5.87 -24.11 -1.71
N ILE A 283 -6.99 -23.88 -2.40
CA ILE A 283 -8.02 -24.91 -2.60
C ILE A 283 -7.44 -26.13 -3.31
N GLU A 284 -6.67 -25.92 -4.37
CA GLU A 284 -6.03 -27.00 -5.13
C GLU A 284 -4.98 -27.74 -4.29
N ALA A 285 -4.20 -27.04 -3.46
CA ALA A 285 -3.25 -27.68 -2.54
C ALA A 285 -3.97 -28.57 -1.51
N THR A 286 -5.05 -28.07 -0.88
CA THR A 286 -5.87 -28.85 0.05
C THR A 286 -6.51 -30.06 -0.64
N ARG A 287 -6.98 -29.92 -1.89
CA ARG A 287 -7.51 -31.04 -2.68
C ARG A 287 -6.44 -32.12 -2.90
N ARG A 288 -5.23 -31.72 -3.31
CA ARG A 288 -4.10 -32.64 -3.53
C ARG A 288 -3.69 -33.38 -2.26
N GLU A 289 -3.60 -32.67 -1.14
CA GLU A 289 -3.34 -33.25 0.18
C GLU A 289 -4.43 -34.26 0.58
N THR A 290 -5.70 -33.94 0.35
CA THR A 290 -6.82 -34.86 0.62
C THR A 290 -6.75 -36.11 -0.26
N THR A 291 -6.47 -35.97 -1.56
CA THR A 291 -6.30 -37.13 -2.46
C THR A 291 -5.10 -38.00 -2.08
N ASN A 292 -3.97 -37.40 -1.67
CA ASN A 292 -2.78 -38.14 -1.26
C ASN A 292 -2.92 -38.78 0.13
N SER A 293 -3.71 -38.18 1.03
CA SER A 293 -4.07 -38.75 2.33
C SER A 293 -5.05 -39.93 2.20
N THR A 294 -5.94 -39.89 1.20
CA THR A 294 -6.87 -41.01 0.90
C THR A 294 -6.16 -42.25 0.34
N THR A 295 -4.88 -42.15 -0.04
CA THR A 295 -4.02 -43.30 -0.35
C THR A 295 -3.47 -44.04 0.86
N TYR A 296 -3.80 -43.64 2.10
CA TYR A 296 -3.71 -44.55 3.24
C TYR A 296 -4.79 -45.62 3.10
N ARG A 297 -4.52 -46.65 2.27
CA ARG A 297 -5.21 -47.93 2.41
C ARG A 297 -4.99 -48.34 3.86
N ALA A 298 -6.04 -48.26 4.68
CA ALA A 298 -6.03 -48.85 6.01
C ALA A 298 -5.37 -50.23 5.88
N PRO A 299 -4.36 -50.56 6.71
CA PRO A 299 -3.69 -51.85 6.60
C PRO A 299 -4.79 -52.90 6.63
N VAL A 300 -4.91 -53.69 5.56
CA VAL A 300 -5.89 -54.77 5.49
C VAL A 300 -5.56 -55.65 6.68
N MET A 301 -6.39 -55.60 7.73
CA MET A 301 -6.16 -56.40 8.94
C MET A 301 -6.06 -57.85 8.48
N ARG A 302 -4.85 -58.41 8.59
CA ARG A 302 -4.60 -59.78 8.17
C ARG A 302 -5.07 -60.66 9.31
N TYR A 303 -5.93 -61.61 8.98
CA TYR A 303 -6.44 -62.56 9.94
C TYR A 303 -5.85 -63.94 9.67
N TRP A 304 -5.68 -64.71 10.73
CA TRP A 304 -5.28 -66.11 10.67
C TRP A 304 -6.50 -66.96 11.05
N LEU A 305 -6.96 -67.79 10.11
CA LEU A 305 -8.06 -68.71 10.31
C LEU A 305 -7.50 -70.09 10.63
N ASN A 306 -7.84 -70.61 11.81
CA ASN A 306 -7.63 -72.02 12.13
C ASN A 306 -8.78 -72.83 11.48
N THR A 307 -8.45 -73.69 10.52
CA THR A 307 -9.44 -74.47 9.76
C THR A 307 -10.03 -75.62 10.57
N SER A 308 -9.33 -76.09 11.60
CA SER A 308 -9.82 -77.16 12.49
C SER A 308 -10.90 -76.68 13.48
N THR A 309 -10.81 -75.42 13.95
CA THR A 309 -11.77 -74.84 14.90
C THR A 309 -12.68 -73.78 14.29
N ASN A 310 -12.45 -73.44 13.02
CA ASN A 310 -13.09 -72.34 12.30
C ASN A 310 -13.01 -70.98 13.02
N ALA A 311 -11.98 -70.78 13.87
CA ALA A 311 -11.77 -69.56 14.64
C ALA A 311 -10.76 -68.64 13.96
N ARG A 312 -11.11 -67.35 13.87
CA ARG A 312 -10.31 -66.30 13.26
C ARG A 312 -9.62 -65.44 14.32
N HIS A 313 -8.33 -65.17 14.12
CA HIS A 313 -7.49 -64.38 15.01
C HIS A 313 -6.75 -63.26 14.27
N ASN A 314 -6.64 -62.08 14.88
CA ASN A 314 -5.87 -60.97 14.32
C ASN A 314 -4.41 -61.04 14.78
N SER A 315 -3.58 -60.23 14.14
CA SER A 315 -2.12 -60.20 14.34
C SER A 315 -1.67 -59.86 15.76
N THR A 316 -2.57 -59.43 16.65
CA THR A 316 -2.23 -59.08 18.04
C THR A 316 -2.28 -60.28 19.01
N ARG A 317 -2.72 -61.46 18.56
CA ARG A 317 -2.83 -62.66 19.39
C ARG A 317 -1.68 -63.67 19.22
N LYS A 318 -1.36 -64.37 20.32
CA LYS A 318 -0.37 -65.45 20.41
C LYS A 318 -0.59 -66.64 19.45
N HIS A 319 -1.80 -66.82 18.94
CA HIS A 319 -2.17 -67.92 18.03
C HIS A 319 -2.20 -67.50 16.55
N PHE A 320 -1.93 -66.24 16.25
CA PHE A 320 -1.76 -65.80 14.87
C PHE A 320 -0.55 -66.51 14.24
N ASN A 321 -0.76 -67.20 13.11
CA ASN A 321 0.26 -67.95 12.38
C ASN A 321 0.95 -69.07 13.19
N ASN A 322 0.28 -69.61 14.22
CA ASN A 322 0.88 -70.54 15.18
C ASN A 322 0.10 -71.86 15.34
N THR A 323 -0.82 -72.14 14.41
CA THR A 323 -1.60 -73.38 14.40
C THR A 323 -1.22 -74.23 13.20
N LYS A 324 -1.04 -75.53 13.42
CA LYS A 324 -0.65 -76.51 12.38
C LYS A 324 -1.63 -76.54 11.20
N GLU A 325 -2.92 -76.38 11.49
CA GLU A 325 -4.02 -76.32 10.50
C GLU A 325 -4.56 -74.88 10.37
N GLY A 326 -3.73 -73.95 9.90
CA GLY A 326 -4.11 -72.55 9.74
C GLY A 326 -3.73 -71.95 8.40
N ARG A 327 -4.49 -70.93 7.97
CA ARG A 327 -4.17 -70.14 6.78
C ARG A 327 -4.51 -68.66 6.96
N MET A 328 -3.87 -67.83 6.15
CA MET A 328 -4.24 -66.42 6.03
C MET A 328 -5.67 -66.28 5.50
N SER A 329 -6.40 -65.32 6.05
CA SER A 329 -7.83 -65.17 5.84
C SER A 329 -8.23 -63.70 5.81
N THR A 330 -9.36 -63.43 5.15
CA THR A 330 -10.01 -62.12 5.16
C THR A 330 -10.92 -61.99 6.38
N GLY A 331 -11.35 -60.77 6.71
CA GLY A 331 -12.20 -60.50 7.86
C GLY A 331 -13.61 -61.13 7.81
N SER A 332 -13.96 -61.81 6.71
CA SER A 332 -15.26 -62.43 6.49
C SER A 332 -15.28 -63.95 6.63
N GLU A 333 -14.14 -64.64 6.75
CA GLU A 333 -14.13 -66.11 6.85
C GLU A 333 -14.02 -66.58 8.32
N GLY A 334 -14.77 -67.61 8.68
CA GLY A 334 -14.78 -68.19 10.01
C GLY A 334 -15.36 -67.29 11.12
N LYS A 335 -15.37 -67.80 12.35
CA LYS A 335 -15.91 -67.13 13.52
C LYS A 335 -14.84 -66.27 14.20
N ALA A 336 -15.13 -65.00 14.42
CA ALA A 336 -14.26 -64.10 15.16
C ALA A 336 -13.96 -64.67 16.56
N CYS A 337 -12.68 -64.73 16.94
CA CYS A 337 -12.29 -65.15 18.27
C CYS A 337 -12.81 -64.14 19.29
N GLY A 338 -13.66 -64.59 20.22
CA GLY A 338 -14.32 -63.75 21.22
C GLY A 338 -13.39 -63.01 22.20
N ILE A 339 -12.07 -63.24 22.13
CA ILE A 339 -11.10 -62.53 22.97
C ILE A 339 -10.29 -61.49 22.19
N CYS A 340 -9.99 -61.73 20.90
CA CYS A 340 -9.28 -60.74 20.08
C CYS A 340 -10.17 -59.98 19.12
N GLY A 341 -11.46 -60.34 19.04
CA GLY A 341 -12.43 -59.69 18.15
C GLY A 341 -12.44 -60.23 16.73
N GLY A 342 -11.69 -61.30 16.47
CA GLY A 342 -11.38 -61.71 15.10
C GLY A 342 -10.08 -61.07 14.67
#